data_AF-A0A9D8BZS7-F1
#
_entry.id   AF-A0A9D8BZS7-F1
#
_cell.length_a   1.000
_cell.length_b   1.000
_cell.length_c   1.000
_cell.angle_alpha   90.00
_cell.angle_beta   90.00
_cell.angle_gamma   90.00
#
_symmetry.space_group_name_H-M   'P 1'
#
loop_
_entity.id
_entity.type
_entity.pdbx_description
1 polymer ?
#
loop_
_entity_poly.entity_id
_entity_poly.type
_entity_poly.pdbx_seq_one_letter_code
_entity_poly.pdbx_strand_id
1 'polypeptide(L)'
;ILRASRNPKALAEKVSDMRKRMHAGHPNRSAEFDLKHDAGGMVDIEFMTQYLVLAHSHKHPSLLDNAGNIALLQRAAQAGLIDASLAIDAANAYRRYRSLQHGLRLNEARYARVDPQLVGAESQAVQALWSQVFDH
;
A
#
# COMPACT_ATOMS: atom_id res chain seq x y z
N ILE A 1 -7.78 14.62 -15.98
CA ILE A 1 -7.34 14.82 -14.57
C ILE A 1 -6.21 13.84 -14.17
N LEU A 2 -6.32 12.53 -14.38
CA LEU A 2 -5.28 11.58 -13.96
C LEU A 2 -3.96 11.68 -14.75
N ARG A 3 -4.03 11.88 -16.08
CA ARG A 3 -2.85 12.06 -16.98
C ARG A 3 -2.14 13.42 -16.90
N ALA A 4 -2.58 14.32 -16.03
CA ALA A 4 -1.90 15.61 -15.88
C ALA A 4 -0.47 15.38 -15.38
N SER A 5 0.51 16.02 -16.01
CA SER A 5 1.88 15.99 -15.50
C SER A 5 1.94 16.66 -14.13
N ARG A 6 2.63 16.02 -13.18
CA ARG A 6 2.79 16.49 -11.80
C ARG A 6 4.26 16.42 -11.44
N ASN A 7 4.71 17.30 -10.54
CA ASN A 7 6.01 17.15 -9.89
C ASN A 7 5.93 15.93 -8.94
N PRO A 8 6.67 14.83 -9.19
CA PRO A 8 6.55 13.62 -8.39
C PRO A 8 6.92 13.83 -6.92
N LYS A 9 7.95 14.63 -6.64
CA LYS A 9 8.40 14.91 -5.27
C LYS A 9 7.35 15.64 -4.46
N ALA A 10 6.81 16.74 -5.01
CA ALA A 10 5.76 17.51 -4.33
C ALA A 10 4.46 16.70 -4.16
N LEU A 11 4.21 15.71 -5.04
CA LEU A 11 3.09 14.79 -4.90
C LEU A 11 3.36 13.74 -3.81
N ALA A 12 4.56 13.17 -3.76
CA ALA A 12 4.99 12.21 -2.74
C ALA A 12 4.86 12.78 -1.32
N GLU A 13 5.31 14.02 -1.12
CA GLU A 13 5.14 14.76 0.15
C GLU A 13 3.66 14.89 0.53
N LYS A 14 2.81 15.34 -0.41
CA LYS A 14 1.37 15.49 -0.14
C LYS A 14 0.67 14.17 0.18
N VAL A 15 0.99 13.11 -0.54
CA VAL A 15 0.38 11.78 -0.36
C VAL A 15 0.84 11.16 0.96
N SER A 16 2.13 11.21 1.28
CA SER A 16 2.65 10.70 2.56
C SER A 16 2.12 11.49 3.76
N ASP A 17 1.98 12.82 3.65
CA ASP A 17 1.36 13.63 4.71
C ASP A 17 -0.14 13.34 4.88
N MET A 18 -0.85 13.09 3.79
CA MET A 18 -2.23 12.61 3.85
C MET A 18 -2.32 11.25 4.57
N ARG A 19 -1.37 10.35 4.29
CA ARG A 19 -1.30 9.05 4.96
C ARG A 19 -1.05 9.18 6.47
N LYS A 20 -0.11 10.05 6.87
CA LYS A 20 0.18 10.33 8.29
C LYS A 20 -1.05 10.83 9.03
N ARG A 21 -1.82 11.77 8.44
CA ARG A 21 -3.08 12.25 9.02
C ARG A 21 -4.13 11.14 9.14
N MET A 22 -4.26 10.30 8.12
CA MET A 22 -5.17 9.15 8.16
C MET A 22 -4.79 8.15 9.25
N HIS A 23 -3.49 7.87 9.41
CA HIS A 23 -2.97 7.01 10.47
C HIS A 23 -3.33 7.56 11.85
N ALA A 24 -3.09 8.86 12.08
CA ALA A 24 -3.42 9.52 13.35
C ALA A 24 -4.91 9.47 13.71
N GLY A 25 -5.80 9.40 12.71
CA GLY A 25 -7.24 9.22 12.89
C GLY A 25 -7.68 7.79 13.22
N HIS A 26 -6.80 6.80 13.05
CA HIS A 26 -7.08 5.38 13.31
C HIS A 26 -6.02 4.77 14.24
N PRO A 27 -5.84 5.30 15.46
CA PRO A 27 -4.80 4.81 16.36
C PRO A 27 -5.07 3.37 16.77
N ASN A 28 -4.08 2.51 16.60
CA ASN A 28 -4.04 1.20 17.21
C ASN A 28 -3.32 1.28 18.57
N ARG A 29 -4.05 0.97 19.65
CA ARG A 29 -3.51 1.01 21.03
C ARG A 29 -3.31 -0.38 21.63
N SER A 30 -3.55 -1.46 20.88
CA SER A 30 -3.24 -2.82 21.33
C SER A 30 -1.83 -3.22 20.91
N ALA A 31 -1.36 -4.37 21.41
CA ALA A 31 -0.12 -5.00 20.96
C ALA A 31 -0.28 -5.79 19.65
N GLU A 32 -1.50 -5.82 19.10
CA GLU A 32 -1.81 -6.49 17.84
C GLU A 32 -1.47 -5.59 16.65
N PHE A 33 -1.33 -6.19 15.47
CA PHE A 33 -1.17 -5.47 14.21
C PHE A 33 -2.53 -5.26 13.52
N ASP A 34 -2.87 -4.00 13.21
CA ASP A 34 -4.05 -3.64 12.41
C ASP A 34 -3.75 -3.82 10.92
N LEU A 35 -4.35 -4.86 10.32
CA LEU A 35 -4.12 -5.25 8.92
C LEU A 35 -4.39 -4.13 7.90
N LYS A 36 -5.14 -3.09 8.30
CA LYS A 36 -5.46 -1.95 7.45
C LYS A 36 -4.55 -0.77 7.71
N HIS A 37 -4.58 -0.25 8.93
CA HIS A 37 -4.16 1.13 9.20
C HIS A 37 -2.75 1.26 9.78
N ASP A 38 -2.18 0.18 10.32
CA ASP A 38 -0.81 0.21 10.81
C ASP A 38 0.19 0.31 9.66
N ALA A 39 1.40 0.78 9.97
CA ALA A 39 2.48 0.88 8.99
C ALA A 39 2.86 -0.52 8.47
N GLY A 40 2.90 -0.68 7.15
CA GLY A 40 3.00 -2.00 6.50
C GLY A 40 1.65 -2.67 6.22
N GLY A 41 0.53 -2.00 6.52
CA GLY A 41 -0.83 -2.50 6.30
C GLY A 41 -1.37 -2.27 4.88
N MET A 42 -2.61 -2.71 4.64
CA MET A 42 -3.27 -2.60 3.32
C MET A 42 -3.37 -1.16 2.80
N VAL A 43 -3.58 -0.19 3.70
CA VAL A 43 -3.74 1.22 3.31
C VAL A 43 -2.44 1.79 2.77
N ASP A 44 -1.27 1.35 3.23
CA ASP A 44 0.01 1.79 2.67
C ASP A 44 0.14 1.36 1.20
N ILE A 45 -0.30 0.15 0.87
CA ILE A 45 -0.30 -0.38 -0.50
C ILE A 45 -1.24 0.44 -1.39
N GLU A 46 -2.43 0.79 -0.89
CA GLU A 46 -3.39 1.64 -1.62
C GLU A 46 -2.81 3.03 -1.90
N PHE A 47 -2.11 3.62 -0.94
CA PHE A 47 -1.48 4.93 -1.11
C PHE A 47 -0.31 4.88 -2.11
N MET A 48 0.52 3.84 -2.05
CA MET A 48 1.61 3.64 -3.02
C MET A 48 1.07 3.49 -4.44
N THR A 49 0.07 2.64 -4.66
CA THR A 49 -0.49 2.43 -6.01
C THR A 49 -1.17 3.69 -6.53
N GLN A 50 -1.93 4.41 -5.70
CA GLN A 50 -2.54 5.69 -6.08
C GLN A 50 -1.50 6.76 -6.43
N TYR A 51 -0.43 6.87 -5.65
CA TYR A 51 0.69 7.74 -5.96
C TYR A 51 1.31 7.39 -7.31
N LEU A 52 1.64 6.11 -7.54
CA LEU A 52 2.27 5.65 -8.77
C LEU A 52 1.42 5.98 -10.01
N VAL A 53 0.10 5.77 -9.93
CA VAL A 53 -0.84 6.16 -10.99
C VAL A 53 -0.81 7.68 -11.22
N LEU A 54 -0.92 8.48 -10.17
CA LEU A 54 -0.99 9.95 -10.29
C LEU A 54 0.34 10.57 -10.77
N ALA A 55 1.47 10.02 -10.37
CA ALA A 55 2.79 10.51 -10.74
C ALA A 55 3.18 10.08 -12.18
N HIS A 56 2.88 8.83 -12.56
CA HIS A 56 3.51 8.21 -13.72
C HIS A 56 2.56 7.89 -14.88
N SER A 57 1.24 7.94 -14.70
CA SER A 57 0.28 7.59 -15.78
C SER A 57 0.38 8.44 -17.05
N HIS A 58 0.99 9.63 -16.96
CA HIS A 58 1.26 10.47 -18.13
C HIS A 58 2.30 9.84 -19.09
N LYS A 59 3.28 9.11 -18.54
CA LYS A 59 4.34 8.39 -19.28
C LYS A 59 4.04 6.90 -19.43
N HIS A 60 3.27 6.33 -18.51
CA HIS A 60 2.91 4.91 -18.48
C HIS A 60 1.38 4.77 -18.48
N PRO A 61 0.71 4.91 -19.64
CA PRO A 61 -0.75 4.84 -19.73
C PRO A 61 -1.35 3.53 -19.21
N SER A 62 -0.58 2.43 -19.23
CA SER A 62 -0.95 1.15 -18.65
C SER A 62 -1.25 1.21 -17.16
N LEU A 63 -0.86 2.26 -16.44
CA LEU A 63 -1.25 2.43 -15.03
C LEU A 63 -2.73 2.86 -14.86
N LEU A 64 -3.42 3.24 -15.93
CA LEU A 64 -4.80 3.74 -15.86
C LEU A 64 -5.88 2.70 -16.07
N ASP A 65 -5.53 1.50 -16.54
CA ASP A 65 -6.57 0.49 -16.70
C ASP A 65 -7.16 0.19 -15.32
N ASN A 66 -8.49 0.04 -15.28
CA ASN A 66 -9.23 -0.17 -14.05
C ASN A 66 -8.86 -1.53 -13.42
N ALA A 67 -7.80 -1.54 -12.64
CA ALA A 67 -7.16 -2.73 -12.09
C ALA A 67 -6.96 -2.57 -10.58
N GLY A 68 -7.06 -3.69 -9.84
CA GLY A 68 -6.83 -3.69 -8.40
C GLY A 68 -5.35 -3.50 -8.03
N ASN A 69 -5.08 -3.22 -6.74
CA ASN A 69 -3.73 -2.92 -6.23
C ASN A 69 -2.64 -3.90 -6.68
N ILE A 70 -2.93 -5.20 -6.67
CA ILE A 70 -1.99 -6.26 -7.09
C ILE A 70 -1.54 -6.04 -8.55
N ALA A 71 -2.49 -5.79 -9.45
CA ALA A 71 -2.18 -5.58 -10.86
C ALA A 71 -1.45 -4.26 -11.08
N LEU A 72 -1.80 -3.21 -10.31
CA LEU A 72 -1.09 -1.93 -10.35
C LEU A 72 0.37 -2.05 -9.89
N LEU A 73 0.64 -2.80 -8.82
CA LEU A 73 2.01 -3.11 -8.37
C LEU A 73 2.81 -3.82 -9.47
N GLN A 74 2.24 -4.85 -10.09
CA GLN A 74 2.89 -5.57 -11.19
C GLN A 74 3.21 -4.67 -12.38
N ARG A 75 2.28 -3.78 -12.75
CA ARG A 75 2.47 -2.84 -13.88
C ARG A 75 3.51 -1.78 -13.56
N ALA A 76 3.54 -1.27 -12.33
CA ALA A 76 4.55 -0.34 -11.89
C ALA A 76 5.96 -0.97 -11.93
N ALA A 77 6.09 -2.24 -11.51
CA ALA A 77 7.34 -2.99 -11.63
C ALA A 77 7.75 -3.21 -13.10
N GLN A 78 6.81 -3.63 -13.97
CA GLN A 78 7.08 -3.79 -15.41
C GLN A 78 7.50 -2.48 -16.08
N ALA A 79 7.02 -1.34 -15.58
CA ALA A 79 7.40 -0.01 -16.02
C ALA A 79 8.74 0.48 -15.43
N GLY A 80 9.39 -0.31 -14.55
CA GLY A 80 10.64 0.04 -13.88
C GLY A 80 10.50 1.13 -12.82
N LEU A 81 9.30 1.38 -12.31
CA LEU A 81 9.02 2.44 -11.33
C LEU A 81 9.29 2.01 -9.89
N ILE A 82 9.23 0.70 -9.63
CA ILE A 82 9.48 0.05 -8.34
C ILE A 82 10.21 -1.26 -8.58
N ASP A 83 10.89 -1.78 -7.56
CA ASP A 83 11.55 -3.07 -7.64
C ASP A 83 10.53 -4.21 -7.81
N ALA A 84 10.85 -5.16 -8.69
CA ALA A 84 9.94 -6.24 -9.03
C ALA A 84 9.74 -7.24 -7.88
N SER A 85 10.78 -7.51 -7.08
CA SER A 85 10.68 -8.40 -5.92
C SER A 85 9.81 -7.77 -4.83
N LEU A 86 10.03 -6.48 -4.51
CA LEU A 86 9.19 -5.75 -3.56
C LEU A 86 7.73 -5.64 -4.01
N ALA A 87 7.48 -5.46 -5.31
CA ALA A 87 6.13 -5.45 -5.85
C ALA A 87 5.40 -6.79 -5.68
N ILE A 88 6.12 -7.91 -5.88
CA ILE A 88 5.58 -9.26 -5.67
C ILE A 88 5.29 -9.49 -4.19
N ASP A 89 6.20 -9.12 -3.31
CA ASP A 89 6.06 -9.33 -1.88
C ASP A 89 4.92 -8.49 -1.30
N ALA A 90 4.81 -7.22 -1.69
CA ALA A 90 3.68 -6.36 -1.30
C ALA A 90 2.34 -6.88 -1.86
N ALA A 91 2.32 -7.44 -3.08
CA ALA A 91 1.11 -8.06 -3.63
C ALA A 91 0.71 -9.32 -2.84
N ASN A 92 1.68 -10.14 -2.41
CA ASN A 92 1.44 -11.30 -1.56
C ASN A 92 0.93 -10.88 -0.17
N ALA A 93 1.53 -9.84 0.43
CA ALA A 93 1.06 -9.22 1.67
C ALA A 93 -0.40 -8.78 1.55
N TYR A 94 -0.76 -8.06 0.48
CA TYR A 94 -2.13 -7.63 0.25
C TYR A 94 -3.11 -8.81 0.17
N ARG A 95 -2.76 -9.89 -0.55
CA ARG A 95 -3.60 -11.11 -0.60
C ARG A 95 -3.78 -11.72 0.78
N ARG A 96 -2.69 -11.83 1.54
CA ARG A 96 -2.68 -12.39 2.90
C ARG A 96 -3.56 -11.59 3.84
N TYR A 97 -3.41 -10.26 3.84
CA TYR A 97 -4.21 -9.37 4.67
C TYR A 97 -5.69 -9.43 4.33
N ARG A 98 -6.05 -9.47 3.05
CA ARG A 98 -7.44 -9.62 2.61
C ARG A 98 -8.05 -10.95 3.08
N SER A 99 -7.28 -12.03 3.02
CA SER A 99 -7.71 -13.35 3.51
C SER A 99 -7.93 -13.35 5.03
N LEU A 100 -6.98 -12.81 5.80
CA LEU A 100 -7.09 -12.70 7.26
C LEU A 100 -8.26 -11.80 7.68
N GLN A 101 -8.39 -10.63 7.05
CA GLN A 101 -9.49 -9.70 7.29
C GLN A 101 -10.85 -10.36 7.01
N HIS A 102 -10.94 -11.15 5.94
CA HIS A 102 -12.16 -11.88 5.62
C HIS A 102 -12.51 -12.91 6.71
N GLY A 103 -11.53 -13.69 7.18
CA GLY A 103 -11.72 -14.65 8.27
C GLY A 103 -12.15 -13.99 9.58
N LEU A 104 -11.49 -12.89 9.98
CA LEU A 104 -11.85 -12.12 11.17
C LEU A 104 -13.29 -11.60 11.10
N ARG A 105 -13.72 -11.12 9.94
CA ARG A 105 -15.10 -10.65 9.72
C ARG A 105 -16.12 -11.79 9.84
N LEU A 106 -15.81 -13.00 9.37
CA LEU A 106 -16.69 -14.17 9.54
C LEU A 106 -16.81 -14.60 11.01
N ASN A 107 -15.77 -14.34 11.81
CA ASN A 107 -15.76 -14.57 13.25
C ASN A 107 -16.30 -13.38 14.05
N GLU A 108 -16.98 -12.43 13.40
CA GLU A 108 -17.57 -11.22 14.01
C GLU A 108 -16.57 -10.38 14.82
N ALA A 109 -15.28 -10.46 14.49
CA ALA A 109 -14.25 -9.70 15.17
C ALA A 109 -14.49 -8.19 14.96
N ARG A 110 -14.47 -7.45 16.07
CA ARG A 110 -14.66 -5.99 16.07
C ARG A 110 -13.59 -5.24 15.28
N TYR A 111 -12.36 -5.76 15.27
CA TYR A 111 -11.20 -5.16 14.60
C TYR A 111 -10.51 -6.17 13.70
N ALA A 112 -9.94 -5.71 12.59
CA ALA A 112 -9.12 -6.52 11.69
C ALA A 112 -7.67 -6.60 12.18
N ARG A 113 -7.50 -7.09 13.41
CA ARG A 113 -6.21 -7.14 14.11
C ARG A 113 -5.75 -8.58 14.33
N VAL A 114 -4.44 -8.78 14.29
CA VAL A 114 -3.81 -10.10 14.44
C VAL A 114 -2.53 -9.99 15.28
N ASP A 115 -2.02 -11.11 15.76
CA ASP A 115 -0.65 -11.18 16.30
C ASP A 115 0.36 -10.65 15.26
N PRO A 116 1.19 -9.65 15.57
CA PRO A 116 2.18 -9.12 14.65
C PRO A 116 3.14 -10.17 14.10
N GLN A 117 3.45 -11.22 14.86
CA GLN A 117 4.33 -12.31 14.43
C GLN A 117 3.73 -13.10 13.26
N LEU A 118 2.40 -13.13 13.14
CA LEU A 118 1.70 -13.82 12.06
C LEU A 118 1.95 -13.20 10.68
N VAL A 119 2.30 -11.92 10.64
CA VAL A 119 2.39 -11.11 9.41
C VAL A 119 3.65 -10.23 9.36
N GLY A 120 4.67 -10.57 10.17
CA GLY A 120 5.86 -9.74 10.31
C GLY A 120 6.62 -9.55 8.99
N ALA A 121 6.77 -10.62 8.21
CA ALA A 121 7.46 -10.58 6.92
C ALA A 121 6.68 -9.73 5.89
N GLU A 122 5.36 -9.89 5.83
CA GLU A 122 4.48 -9.11 4.97
C GLU A 122 4.55 -7.62 5.31
N SER A 123 4.48 -7.27 6.60
CA SER A 123 4.56 -5.87 7.04
C SER A 123 5.91 -5.25 6.68
N GLN A 124 7.01 -5.97 6.88
CA GLN A 124 8.35 -5.52 6.52
C GLN A 124 8.48 -5.28 5.01
N ALA A 125 7.96 -6.19 4.17
CA ALA A 125 7.99 -6.03 2.73
C ALA A 125 7.22 -4.78 2.26
N VAL A 126 6.04 -4.53 2.84
CA VAL A 126 5.25 -3.33 2.53
C VAL A 126 5.96 -2.06 2.97
N GLN A 127 6.61 -2.05 4.14
CA GLN A 127 7.39 -0.91 4.61
C GLN A 127 8.64 -0.66 3.76
N ALA A 128 9.31 -1.72 3.29
CA ALA A 128 10.45 -1.60 2.38
C ALA A 128 10.02 -0.96 1.05
N LEU A 129 8.89 -1.40 0.47
CA LEU A 129 8.33 -0.78 -0.72
C LEU A 129 7.89 0.67 -0.46
N TRP A 130 7.28 0.95 0.70
CA TRP A 130 6.91 2.31 1.10
C TRP A 130 8.11 3.25 1.09
N SER A 131 9.22 2.82 1.71
CA SER A 131 10.46 3.59 1.73
C SER A 131 11.00 3.82 0.32
N GLN A 132 10.99 2.78 -0.53
CA GLN A 132 11.37 2.94 -1.93
C GLN A 132 10.48 3.94 -2.68
N VAL A 133 9.20 4.09 -2.34
CA VAL A 133 8.29 4.98 -3.07
C VAL A 133 8.35 6.44 -2.58
N PHE A 134 8.59 6.66 -1.28
CA PHE A 134 8.39 7.97 -0.65
C PHE A 134 9.65 8.59 0.00
N ASP A 135 10.71 7.84 0.30
CA ASP A 135 11.87 8.34 1.06
C ASP A 135 13.02 8.88 0.16
N HIS A 136 12.68 9.54 -0.95
CA HIS A 136 13.63 10.12 -1.91
C HIS A 136 14.00 11.59 -1.67
#